data_AF-A0A4Q0YSR9-F1
#
_entry.id   AF-A0A4Q0YSR9-F1
#
_cell.length_a   1.000
_cell.length_b   1.000
_cell.length_c   1.000
_cell.angle_alpha   90.00
_cell.angle_beta   90.00
_cell.angle_gamma   90.00
#
_symmetry.space_group_name_H-M   'P 1'
#
loop_
_entity.id
_entity.type
_entity.pdbx_description
1 polymer ?
#
loop_
_entity_poly.entity_id
_entity_poly.type
_entity_poly.pdbx_seq_one_letter_code
_entity_poly.pdbx_strand_id
1 'polypeptide(L)'
;MPVLVGGQRINILACHPTPPVFDGKEKRNLRRNADELRLLRDIVDGADYLSDDAGSNEPLEDAFIIIGDLNADNRYGDGDRDEIQKLLTHPRIHPSTSTGSLIPFSKHGSKMGKIVKGNRFATHESGLRLDYVLPSKELEPFASSVICTVDDLEHIKSCDSNMENMSCFGSDHRLVMVDVVLKSGDIR
;
A
#
# COMPACT_ATOMS: atom_id res chain seq x y z
N MET A 1 0.67 3.18 -14.09
CA MET A 1 -0.27 3.88 -15.00
C MET A 1 -0.52 5.30 -14.49
N PRO A 2 -0.54 6.33 -15.33
CA PRO A 2 -0.81 7.69 -14.90
C PRO A 2 -2.31 7.98 -14.74
N VAL A 3 -2.65 8.82 -13.76
CA VAL A 3 -3.96 9.48 -13.61
C VAL A 3 -3.78 10.99 -13.63
N LEU A 4 -4.77 11.72 -14.14
CA LEU A 4 -4.79 13.18 -14.15
C LEU A 4 -5.80 13.68 -13.12
N VAL A 5 -5.32 14.46 -12.15
CA VAL A 5 -6.17 15.07 -11.11
C VAL A 5 -5.85 16.55 -11.05
N GLY A 6 -6.84 17.42 -11.32
CA GLY A 6 -6.63 18.86 -11.33
C GLY A 6 -5.54 19.35 -12.30
N GLY A 7 -5.29 18.62 -13.40
CA GLY A 7 -4.22 18.91 -14.36
C GLY A 7 -2.84 18.37 -13.98
N GLN A 8 -2.68 17.77 -12.79
CA GLN A 8 -1.43 17.14 -12.36
C GLN A 8 -1.44 15.65 -12.70
N ARG A 9 -0.32 15.16 -13.26
CA ARG A 9 -0.09 13.74 -13.51
C ARG A 9 0.42 13.06 -12.24
N ILE A 10 -0.20 11.94 -11.87
CA ILE A 10 0.21 11.08 -10.77
C ILE A 10 0.34 9.66 -11.30
N ASN A 11 1.48 9.02 -11.11
CA ASN A 11 1.67 7.64 -11.52
C ASN A 11 1.25 6.66 -10.42
N ILE A 12 0.42 5.71 -10.77
CA ILE A 12 -0.01 4.63 -9.89
C ILE A 12 0.79 3.37 -10.22
N LEU A 13 1.52 2.88 -9.24
CA LEU A 13 2.17 1.57 -9.23
C LEU A 13 1.25 0.61 -8.46
N ALA A 14 0.29 0.02 -9.17
CA ALA A 14 -0.63 -0.97 -8.60
C ALA A 14 0.00 -2.36 -8.67
N CYS A 15 0.10 -3.06 -7.55
CA CYS A 15 0.77 -4.35 -7.48
C CYS A 15 0.08 -5.31 -6.51
N HIS A 16 0.27 -6.61 -6.79
CA HIS A 16 -0.12 -7.70 -5.91
C HIS A 16 0.97 -8.79 -5.95
N PRO A 17 2.14 -8.54 -5.31
CA PRO A 17 3.21 -9.52 -5.20
C PRO A 17 2.74 -10.85 -4.61
N THR A 18 3.45 -11.90 -4.97
CA THR A 18 3.16 -13.30 -4.61
C THR A 18 3.07 -13.46 -3.08
N PRO A 19 2.04 -14.14 -2.53
CA PRO A 19 2.03 -14.50 -1.11
C PRO A 19 3.25 -15.34 -0.73
N PRO A 20 4.07 -14.96 0.28
CA PRO A 20 5.35 -15.61 0.59
C PRO A 20 5.18 -16.92 1.39
N VAL A 21 4.12 -17.65 1.12
CA VAL A 21 3.69 -18.87 1.81
C VAL A 21 3.47 -20.00 0.79
N PHE A 22 3.09 -21.19 1.27
CA PHE A 22 2.91 -22.41 0.44
C PHE A 22 4.20 -22.94 -0.19
N ASP A 23 5.33 -22.71 0.48
CA ASP A 23 6.66 -23.06 -0.01
C ASP A 23 7.11 -24.49 0.34
N GLY A 24 7.86 -25.10 -0.58
CA GLY A 24 8.71 -26.26 -0.28
C GLY A 24 10.05 -25.84 0.34
N LYS A 25 11.02 -26.77 0.39
CA LYS A 25 12.37 -26.50 0.94
C LYS A 25 13.10 -25.36 0.23
N GLU A 26 12.73 -25.10 -1.02
CA GLU A 26 13.31 -24.10 -1.90
C GLU A 26 12.91 -22.65 -1.58
N LYS A 27 11.78 -22.44 -0.86
CA LYS A 27 11.26 -21.10 -0.52
C LYS A 27 11.05 -20.20 -1.75
N ARG A 28 10.41 -20.74 -2.80
CA ARG A 28 10.16 -20.06 -4.08
C ARG A 28 9.28 -18.83 -3.93
N ASN A 29 8.16 -18.93 -3.22
CA ASN A 29 7.21 -17.85 -3.07
C ASN A 29 7.76 -16.72 -2.20
N LEU A 30 8.47 -17.05 -1.12
CA LEU A 30 9.20 -16.05 -0.34
C LEU A 30 10.22 -15.29 -1.20
N ARG A 31 11.03 -15.99 -1.98
CA ARG A 31 12.01 -15.36 -2.90
C ARG A 31 11.33 -14.53 -3.97
N ARG A 32 10.22 -15.04 -4.53
CA ARG A 32 9.46 -14.35 -5.57
C ARG A 32 8.85 -13.04 -5.05
N ASN A 33 8.24 -13.06 -3.86
CA ASN A 33 7.75 -11.86 -3.20
C ASN A 33 8.89 -10.85 -2.98
N ALA A 34 10.04 -11.30 -2.49
CA ALA A 34 11.20 -10.44 -2.28
C ALA A 34 11.69 -9.81 -3.59
N ASP A 35 11.79 -10.58 -4.68
CA ASP A 35 12.18 -10.07 -6.00
C ASP A 35 11.14 -9.08 -6.57
N GLU A 36 9.84 -9.31 -6.32
CA GLU A 36 8.78 -8.40 -6.74
C GLU A 36 8.78 -7.08 -5.92
N LEU A 37 9.06 -7.14 -4.62
CA LEU A 37 9.29 -5.95 -3.79
C LEU A 37 10.55 -5.19 -4.21
N ARG A 38 11.62 -5.91 -4.56
CA ARG A 38 12.83 -5.32 -5.14
C ARG A 38 12.50 -4.61 -6.45
N LEU A 39 11.76 -5.25 -7.34
CA LEU A 39 11.35 -4.66 -8.62
C LEU A 39 10.60 -3.34 -8.41
N LEU A 40 9.71 -3.24 -7.41
CA LEU A 40 9.04 -1.98 -7.08
C LEU A 40 10.03 -0.89 -6.68
N ARG A 41 11.06 -1.21 -5.88
CA ARG A 41 12.11 -0.24 -5.56
C ARG A 41 12.92 0.14 -6.79
N ASP A 42 13.32 -0.83 -7.59
CA ASP A 42 14.13 -0.60 -8.78
C ASP A 42 13.34 0.27 -9.80
N ILE A 43 12.01 0.14 -9.89
CA ILE A 43 11.13 1.06 -10.65
C ILE A 43 11.18 2.47 -10.08
N VAL A 44 11.12 2.62 -8.76
CA VAL A 44 11.17 3.93 -8.09
C VAL A 44 12.56 4.58 -8.19
N ASP A 45 13.63 3.78 -8.20
CA ASP A 45 15.01 4.22 -8.37
C ASP A 45 15.38 4.49 -9.85
N GLY A 46 14.54 4.04 -10.80
CA GLY A 46 14.82 4.19 -12.23
C GLY A 46 15.99 3.33 -12.67
N ALA A 47 16.02 2.06 -12.25
CA ALA A 47 17.10 1.14 -12.61
C ALA A 47 17.25 0.98 -14.13
N ASP A 48 18.51 0.95 -14.59
CA ASP A 48 18.91 0.99 -16.01
C ASP A 48 18.48 -0.22 -16.84
N TYR A 49 18.18 -1.34 -16.18
CA TYR A 49 17.73 -2.57 -16.83
C TYR A 49 16.22 -2.59 -17.08
N LEU A 50 15.48 -1.59 -16.59
CA LEU A 50 14.03 -1.52 -16.76
C LEU A 50 13.67 -0.90 -18.11
N SER A 51 12.72 -1.54 -18.77
CA SER A 51 12.04 -1.05 -19.97
C SER A 51 10.56 -1.33 -19.80
N ASP A 52 9.72 -0.36 -20.16
CA ASP A 52 8.30 -0.61 -20.29
C ASP A 52 7.97 -1.44 -21.55
N ASP A 53 6.71 -1.82 -21.69
CA ASP A 53 6.21 -2.62 -22.83
C ASP A 53 6.30 -1.87 -24.18
N ALA A 54 6.48 -0.54 -24.15
CA ALA A 54 6.69 0.29 -25.32
C ALA A 54 8.19 0.49 -25.65
N GLY A 55 9.09 -0.08 -24.87
CA GLY A 55 10.54 0.05 -25.04
C GLY A 55 11.14 1.33 -24.44
N SER A 56 10.39 2.04 -23.58
CA SER A 56 10.87 3.23 -22.88
C SER A 56 11.61 2.85 -21.60
N ASN A 57 12.75 3.48 -21.38
CA ASN A 57 13.56 3.34 -20.17
C ASN A 57 13.51 4.62 -19.32
N GLU A 58 12.51 5.48 -19.53
CA GLU A 58 12.39 6.73 -18.80
C GLU A 58 12.07 6.46 -17.32
N PRO A 59 12.84 7.06 -16.38
CA PRO A 59 12.61 6.84 -14.96
C PRO A 59 11.30 7.49 -14.50
N LEU A 60 10.78 6.99 -13.38
CA LEU A 60 9.58 7.53 -12.77
C LEU A 60 9.86 8.88 -12.09
N GLU A 61 9.95 9.98 -12.83
CA GLU A 61 10.28 11.29 -12.23
C GLU A 61 9.09 11.98 -11.54
N ASP A 62 7.88 11.86 -12.10
CA ASP A 62 6.68 12.48 -11.55
C ASP A 62 6.27 11.91 -10.18
N ALA A 63 5.37 12.63 -9.49
CA ALA A 63 4.68 12.13 -8.31
C ALA A 63 4.05 10.75 -8.58
N PHE A 64 4.23 9.83 -7.63
CA PHE A 64 3.67 8.49 -7.71
C PHE A 64 3.02 8.03 -6.40
N ILE A 65 2.23 6.96 -6.51
CA ILE A 65 1.66 6.21 -5.38
C ILE A 65 1.84 4.72 -5.67
N ILE A 66 2.49 3.99 -4.76
CA ILE A 66 2.43 2.51 -4.76
C ILE A 66 1.17 2.09 -4.00
N ILE A 67 0.37 1.22 -4.60
CA ILE A 67 -0.89 0.76 -4.00
C ILE A 67 -1.11 -0.73 -4.23
N GLY A 68 -1.52 -1.44 -3.18
CA GLY A 68 -2.01 -2.81 -3.29
C GLY A 68 -1.66 -3.71 -2.12
N ASP A 69 -2.00 -4.97 -2.27
CA ASP A 69 -1.62 -6.05 -1.37
C ASP A 69 -0.18 -6.47 -1.67
N LEU A 70 0.76 -6.02 -0.85
CA LEU A 70 2.18 -6.34 -0.97
C LEU A 70 2.52 -7.74 -0.44
N ASN A 71 1.57 -8.42 0.21
CA ASN A 71 1.76 -9.72 0.84
C ASN A 71 2.95 -9.79 1.81
N ALA A 72 3.37 -8.64 2.35
CA ALA A 72 4.53 -8.53 3.22
C ALA A 72 4.23 -7.64 4.42
N ASP A 73 4.33 -8.20 5.62
CA ASP A 73 4.28 -7.48 6.89
C ASP A 73 5.71 -7.39 7.44
N ASN A 74 6.15 -6.17 7.77
CA ASN A 74 7.53 -5.90 8.20
C ASN A 74 7.88 -6.41 9.60
N ARG A 75 6.93 -7.00 10.34
CA ARG A 75 7.15 -7.45 11.73
C ARG A 75 6.67 -8.87 12.00
N TYR A 76 5.51 -9.24 11.48
CA TYR A 76 4.80 -10.47 11.86
C TYR A 76 4.65 -11.46 10.70
N GLY A 77 4.87 -11.03 9.45
CA GLY A 77 4.70 -11.87 8.26
C GLY A 77 5.83 -12.88 8.06
N ASP A 78 5.56 -13.86 7.19
CA ASP A 78 6.51 -14.93 6.81
C ASP A 78 7.42 -14.54 5.63
N GLY A 79 7.13 -13.43 4.96
CA GLY A 79 7.95 -12.89 3.88
C GLY A 79 9.29 -12.30 4.33
N ASP A 80 10.06 -11.81 3.37
CA ASP A 80 11.32 -11.13 3.64
C ASP A 80 11.05 -9.75 4.27
N ARG A 81 11.22 -9.68 5.60
CA ARG A 81 10.94 -8.49 6.40
C ARG A 81 11.90 -7.34 6.09
N ASP A 82 13.14 -7.65 5.74
CA ASP A 82 14.13 -6.63 5.38
C ASP A 82 13.76 -6.00 4.05
N GLU A 83 13.24 -6.79 3.11
CA GLU A 83 12.88 -6.32 1.79
C GLU A 83 11.69 -5.35 1.78
N ILE A 84 10.62 -5.69 2.51
CA ILE A 84 9.50 -4.75 2.73
C ILE A 84 9.95 -3.54 3.54
N GLN A 85 10.83 -3.72 4.54
CA GLN A 85 11.32 -2.60 5.35
C GLN A 85 12.09 -1.59 4.49
N LYS A 86 12.96 -2.05 3.57
CA LYS A 86 13.66 -1.18 2.60
C LYS A 86 12.70 -0.37 1.73
N LEU A 87 11.60 -0.99 1.28
CA LEU A 87 10.57 -0.27 0.52
C LEU A 87 9.87 0.77 1.41
N LEU A 88 9.46 0.42 2.63
CA LEU A 88 8.79 1.37 3.54
C LEU A 88 9.68 2.54 3.94
N THR A 89 11.00 2.35 3.99
CA THR A 89 11.97 3.42 4.28
C THR A 89 12.59 4.04 3.02
N HIS A 90 12.03 3.77 1.85
CA HIS A 90 12.60 4.28 0.60
C HIS A 90 12.67 5.81 0.60
N PRO A 91 13.79 6.45 0.18
CA PRO A 91 13.94 7.89 0.23
C PRO A 91 12.92 8.68 -0.59
N ARG A 92 12.28 8.07 -1.59
CA ARG A 92 11.22 8.70 -2.37
C ARG A 92 9.81 8.49 -1.81
N ILE A 93 9.62 7.57 -0.87
CA ILE A 93 8.32 7.33 -0.22
C ILE A 93 8.11 8.33 0.92
N HIS A 94 6.89 8.84 1.04
CA HIS A 94 6.52 9.76 2.11
C HIS A 94 6.50 9.01 3.45
N PRO A 95 7.32 9.42 4.45
CA PRO A 95 7.48 8.64 5.66
C PRO A 95 6.22 8.61 6.53
N SER A 96 5.36 9.64 6.45
CA SER A 96 4.18 9.74 7.32
C SER A 96 3.24 8.52 7.21
N THR A 97 3.05 7.95 6.02
CA THR A 97 2.15 6.81 5.78
C THR A 97 2.87 5.46 5.79
N SER A 98 4.18 5.44 5.56
CA SER A 98 4.95 4.20 5.56
C SER A 98 5.39 3.78 6.96
N THR A 99 5.94 4.73 7.72
CA THR A 99 6.66 4.51 9.00
C THR A 99 6.29 5.52 10.10
N GLY A 100 5.51 6.57 9.77
CA GLY A 100 5.20 7.69 10.65
C GLY A 100 3.81 7.68 11.27
N SER A 101 3.29 8.87 11.57
CA SER A 101 2.05 9.07 12.32
C SER A 101 0.77 8.80 11.54
N LEU A 102 0.84 8.74 10.21
CA LEU A 102 -0.28 8.51 9.29
C LEU A 102 -0.23 7.11 8.67
N ILE A 103 0.47 6.14 9.28
CA ILE A 103 0.29 4.73 8.90
C ILE A 103 -1.20 4.40 9.03
N PRO A 104 -1.87 3.95 7.95
CA PRO A 104 -3.28 3.63 8.02
C PRO A 104 -3.57 2.60 9.11
N PHE A 105 -4.59 2.87 9.92
CA PHE A 105 -5.11 1.91 10.89
C PHE A 105 -6.62 2.09 11.03
N SER A 106 -7.31 1.04 11.49
CA SER A 106 -8.73 1.13 11.82
C SER A 106 -8.87 1.41 13.32
N LYS A 107 -9.67 2.43 13.67
CA LYS A 107 -10.01 2.73 15.08
C LYS A 107 -10.83 1.58 15.69
N HIS A 108 -11.67 0.93 14.89
CA HIS A 108 -12.56 -0.15 15.32
C HIS A 108 -12.00 -1.56 15.05
N GLY A 109 -11.03 -1.67 14.14
CA GLY A 109 -10.38 -2.92 13.72
C GLY A 109 -9.21 -3.39 14.59
N SER A 110 -8.86 -2.68 15.67
CA SER A 110 -7.76 -3.04 16.60
C SER A 110 -7.88 -4.43 17.26
N LYS A 111 -9.05 -5.08 17.16
CA LYS A 111 -9.29 -6.47 17.60
C LYS A 111 -9.23 -7.50 16.46
N MET A 112 -8.93 -7.07 15.23
CA MET A 112 -8.76 -7.97 14.10
C MET A 112 -7.49 -8.81 14.26
N GLY A 113 -7.55 -10.06 13.77
CA GLY A 113 -6.42 -10.99 13.80
C GLY A 113 -6.79 -12.35 14.36
N LYS A 114 -7.06 -13.31 13.46
CA LYS A 114 -7.23 -14.72 13.81
C LYS A 114 -5.92 -15.36 14.27
N ILE A 115 -4.78 -14.91 13.72
CA ILE A 115 -3.44 -15.46 13.98
C ILE A 115 -2.62 -14.49 14.81
N VAL A 116 -2.38 -13.28 14.28
CA VAL A 116 -1.62 -12.21 14.93
C VAL A 116 -2.58 -11.25 15.61
N LYS A 117 -2.61 -11.26 16.94
CA LYS A 117 -3.50 -10.38 17.72
C LYS A 117 -2.81 -9.08 18.11
N GLY A 118 -3.57 -7.99 18.14
CA GLY A 118 -3.10 -6.68 18.62
C GLY A 118 -2.21 -5.91 17.64
N ASN A 119 -2.07 -6.37 16.39
CA ASN A 119 -1.48 -5.56 15.34
C ASN A 119 -2.46 -4.47 14.91
N ARG A 120 -2.26 -3.25 15.42
CA ARG A 120 -3.12 -2.10 15.10
C ARG A 120 -3.15 -1.73 13.61
N PHE A 121 -2.13 -2.11 12.84
CA PHE A 121 -2.02 -1.81 11.41
C PHE A 121 -2.49 -2.97 10.53
N ALA A 122 -3.16 -3.97 11.11
CA ALA A 122 -3.65 -5.10 10.36
C ALA A 122 -4.65 -4.67 9.27
N THR A 123 -4.45 -5.20 8.07
CA THR A 123 -5.32 -5.01 6.92
C THR A 123 -5.90 -6.35 6.44
N HIS A 124 -5.36 -7.48 6.91
CA HIS A 124 -5.86 -8.81 6.61
C HIS A 124 -6.44 -9.50 7.86
N GLU A 125 -7.39 -10.43 7.70
CA GLU A 125 -8.06 -11.13 8.80
C GLU A 125 -7.11 -11.95 9.68
N SER A 126 -5.95 -12.34 9.16
CA SER A 126 -4.90 -13.01 9.92
C SER A 126 -4.23 -12.08 10.93
N GLY A 127 -4.42 -10.76 10.81
CA GLY A 127 -3.80 -9.76 11.68
C GLY A 127 -2.49 -9.20 11.15
N LEU A 128 -2.22 -9.37 9.85
CA LEU A 128 -1.04 -8.85 9.16
C LEU A 128 -1.37 -7.53 8.45
N ARG A 129 -0.38 -6.65 8.35
CA ARG A 129 -0.38 -5.47 7.46
C ARG A 129 0.15 -5.92 6.10
N LEU A 130 -0.76 -6.22 5.18
CA LEU A 130 -0.42 -6.70 3.84
C LEU A 130 -0.74 -5.65 2.77
N ASP A 131 -1.70 -4.77 3.04
CA ASP A 131 -2.20 -3.77 2.10
C ASP A 131 -1.58 -2.39 2.39
N TYR A 132 -1.09 -1.72 1.34
CA TYR A 132 -0.34 -0.48 1.45
C TYR A 132 -0.82 0.57 0.45
N VAL A 133 -0.80 1.82 0.89
CA VAL A 133 -0.87 3.02 0.04
C VAL A 133 0.34 3.88 0.41
N LEU A 134 1.30 3.99 -0.49
CA LEU A 134 2.60 4.64 -0.27
C LEU A 134 2.78 5.76 -1.29
N PRO A 135 2.32 6.99 -0.97
CA PRO A 135 2.61 8.17 -1.77
C PRO A 135 4.10 8.48 -1.77
N SER A 136 4.55 9.04 -2.88
CA SER A 136 5.85 9.68 -3.02
C SER A 136 5.95 10.99 -2.21
N LYS A 137 7.16 11.48 -1.96
CA LYS A 137 7.41 12.71 -1.15
C LYS A 137 6.87 14.00 -1.77
N GLU A 138 6.58 13.97 -3.06
CA GLU A 138 5.99 15.09 -3.80
C GLU A 138 4.55 15.36 -3.35
N LEU A 139 3.85 14.31 -2.87
CA LEU A 139 2.49 14.35 -2.35
C LEU A 139 2.50 14.53 -0.84
N GLU A 140 1.57 15.33 -0.30
CA GLU A 140 1.46 15.58 1.15
C GLU A 140 0.24 14.82 1.72
N PRO A 141 0.43 13.71 2.46
CA PRO A 141 -0.65 12.99 3.10
C PRO A 141 -1.19 13.76 4.32
N PHE A 142 -2.51 13.88 4.45
CA PHE A 142 -3.13 14.58 5.58
C PHE A 142 -4.14 13.73 6.37
N ALA A 143 -4.63 12.62 5.79
CA ALA A 143 -5.47 11.66 6.48
C ALA A 143 -5.21 10.24 5.97
N SER A 144 -5.47 9.25 6.81
CA SER A 144 -5.40 7.84 6.41
C SER A 144 -6.29 6.98 7.31
N SER A 145 -6.76 5.85 6.77
CA SER A 145 -7.61 4.93 7.50
C SER A 145 -7.55 3.52 6.90
N VAL A 146 -7.86 2.53 7.75
CA VAL A 146 -8.27 1.20 7.30
C VAL A 146 -9.75 1.09 7.58
N ILE A 147 -10.53 0.74 6.56
CA ILE A 147 -11.98 0.57 6.68
C ILE A 147 -12.28 -0.89 6.99
N CYS A 148 -12.62 -1.17 8.25
CA CYS A 148 -13.05 -2.49 8.70
C CYS A 148 -14.57 -2.58 8.81
N THR A 149 -15.20 -1.50 9.28
CA THR A 149 -16.63 -1.41 9.57
C THR A 149 -17.23 -0.19 8.87
N VAL A 150 -18.56 -0.14 8.76
CA VAL A 150 -19.25 1.08 8.32
C VAL A 150 -19.00 2.26 9.26
N ASP A 151 -18.67 1.98 10.52
CA ASP A 151 -18.31 3.01 11.49
C ASP A 151 -16.95 3.64 11.20
N ASP A 152 -16.08 2.97 10.43
CA ASP A 152 -14.85 3.57 9.92
C ASP A 152 -15.10 4.53 8.74
N LEU A 153 -16.30 4.52 8.15
CA LEU A 153 -16.69 5.37 7.01
C LEU A 153 -17.26 6.73 7.44
N GLU A 154 -16.75 7.37 8.49
CA GLU A 154 -17.29 8.67 8.98
C GLU A 154 -17.40 9.75 7.87
N HIS A 155 -16.60 9.65 6.80
CA HIS A 155 -16.61 10.53 5.63
C HIS A 155 -17.46 10.06 4.43
N ILE A 156 -17.95 8.82 4.43
CA ILE A 156 -18.77 8.20 3.35
C ILE A 156 -20.13 7.79 3.94
N LYS A 157 -20.83 8.73 4.59
CA LYS A 157 -22.14 8.47 5.22
C LYS A 157 -23.35 8.68 4.29
N SER A 158 -23.17 8.99 3.00
CA SER A 158 -24.30 9.37 2.13
C SER A 158 -24.73 8.35 1.08
N CYS A 159 -24.25 7.11 1.10
CA CYS A 159 -24.67 6.10 0.14
C CYS A 159 -25.13 4.84 0.86
N ASP A 160 -26.45 4.69 0.96
CA ASP A 160 -27.19 3.47 1.30
C ASP A 160 -27.29 3.07 2.79
N SER A 161 -28.49 3.21 3.34
CA SER A 161 -28.85 2.88 4.73
C SER A 161 -28.93 1.38 5.03
N ASN A 162 -28.58 0.52 4.06
CA ASN A 162 -28.56 -0.95 4.21
C ASN A 162 -27.16 -1.54 4.45
N MET A 163 -26.13 -0.70 4.67
CA MET A 163 -24.73 -1.13 4.75
C MET A 163 -24.27 -1.69 6.10
N GLU A 164 -25.11 -1.69 7.15
CA GLU A 164 -24.71 -2.06 8.54
C GLU A 164 -24.04 -3.45 8.70
N ASN A 165 -24.14 -4.34 7.71
CA ASN A 165 -23.54 -5.69 7.77
C ASN A 165 -22.57 -6.04 6.62
N MET A 166 -22.24 -5.13 5.69
CA MET A 166 -21.53 -5.54 4.47
C MET A 166 -20.00 -5.33 4.48
N SER A 167 -19.48 -4.30 5.16
CA SER A 167 -18.07 -3.91 5.01
C SER A 167 -17.05 -4.87 5.63
N CYS A 168 -17.48 -5.70 6.59
CA CYS A 168 -16.61 -6.64 7.31
C CYS A 168 -16.49 -8.02 6.63
N PHE A 169 -17.35 -8.31 5.64
CA PHE A 169 -17.52 -9.66 5.06
C PHE A 169 -17.25 -9.74 3.55
N GLY A 170 -16.97 -8.62 2.88
CA GLY A 170 -16.70 -8.62 1.42
C GLY A 170 -15.35 -9.21 1.03
N SER A 171 -14.37 -9.24 1.95
CA SER A 171 -13.02 -9.76 1.74
C SER A 171 -12.36 -10.12 3.08
N ASP A 172 -11.35 -10.98 3.04
CA ASP A 172 -10.36 -11.22 4.08
C ASP A 172 -9.35 -10.06 4.25
N HIS A 173 -9.23 -9.19 3.24
CA HIS A 173 -8.51 -7.91 3.29
C HIS A 173 -9.44 -6.75 3.67
N ARG A 174 -8.86 -5.60 4.01
CA ARG A 174 -9.55 -4.37 4.41
C ARG A 174 -9.08 -3.22 3.55
N LEU A 175 -10.03 -2.38 3.14
CA LEU A 175 -9.74 -1.23 2.30
C LEU A 175 -8.80 -0.27 3.05
N VAL A 176 -7.70 0.10 2.42
CA VAL A 176 -6.73 1.08 2.91
C VAL A 176 -6.89 2.37 2.13
N MET A 177 -6.99 3.49 2.82
CA MET A 177 -7.07 4.82 2.20
C MET A 177 -6.06 5.78 2.79
N VAL A 178 -5.60 6.69 1.93
CA VAL A 178 -4.76 7.85 2.27
C VAL A 178 -5.25 9.02 1.44
N ASP A 179 -5.57 10.12 2.09
CA ASP A 179 -5.88 11.37 1.43
C ASP A 179 -4.60 12.21 1.29
N VAL A 180 -4.36 12.72 0.08
CA VAL A 180 -3.17 13.51 -0.26
C VAL A 180 -3.56 14.87 -0.82
N VAL A 181 -2.77 15.90 -0.50
CA VAL A 181 -2.86 17.22 -1.12
C VAL A 181 -2.05 17.20 -2.41
N LEU A 182 -2.68 17.69 -3.48
CA LEU A 182 -1.99 18.04 -4.71
C LEU A 182 -1.41 19.43 -4.53
N LYS A 183 -0.08 19.53 -4.55
CA LYS A 183 0.58 20.83 -4.58
C LYS A 183 0.17 21.49 -5.90
N SER A 184 -0.50 22.64 -5.82
CA SER A 184 -0.79 23.44 -7.01
C SER A 184 0.53 23.70 -7.73
N GLY A 185 0.73 23.07 -8.88
CA GLY A 185 1.84 23.42 -9.76
C GLY A 185 1.60 24.85 -10.25
N ASP A 186 2.65 25.67 -10.23
CA ASP A 186 2.66 26.89 -11.04
C ASP A 186 2.28 26.47 -12.46
N ILE A 187 1.15 26.98 -12.93
CA ILE A 187 0.73 26.87 -14.33
C ILE A 187 1.84 27.55 -15.12
N ARG A 188 2.71 26.77 -15.75
CA ARG A 188 3.63 27.27 -16.78
C ARG A 188 2.88 27.44 -18.09
#